data_AF-A0A3A0E0V0-F1
#
_entry.id   AF-A0A3A0E0V0-F1
#
_cell.length_a   1.000
_cell.length_b   1.000
_cell.length_c   1.000
_cell.angle_alpha   90.00
_cell.angle_beta   90.00
_cell.angle_gamma   90.00
#
_symmetry.space_group_name_H-M   'P 1'
#
loop_
_entity.id
_entity.type
_entity.pdbx_description
1 polymer ?
#
loop_
_entity_poly.entity_id
_entity_poly.type
_entity_poly.pdbx_seq_one_letter_code
_entity_poly.pdbx_strand_id
1 'polypeptide(L)'
;MAFGEDTDAEWIELKPITLLFGRNSSGKSAIIRALRLLKQSLTDAPADSPFAYKTEDGVDVGFFNTMLHQKARDEREKEEQEKAGQEKLILRFEFRMTVSPSSLMRLLSLEKIEEKDAQVEIAFGFGWNERQGHAELVLLVIDAPSTLVGEKRRTIFCADRLEYEKARQDPNAWWFCSDFLPLPGKTYREADQWPAVLIDLQSGFLPMLDLTPEARRQAGSWGDEVTSVRGIVNDFRTELAELLNHIEYTRPMRPEPKRFYMLDDAQQRHWERQGLRAFLKLIKKELNEAQLKELGIWLEKLELGIYIDPNVLFDISERGVVSELYLDEGSKGVRRVSYADIGFGASQVVPVVIQSLLAEENSLVIIEQPELHLHPSAQAVLADLFIKKSNDGVRFLIETHSEHLILRLQRRIRKQVIPPSDLFVIYVTRRGGESRCHSLQLDEEGDFIDDWPEGFFEDGFKEMFDLEVLHESSTIEKDEKPSE
;
A
#
# COMPACT_ATOMS: atom_id res chain seq x y z
N MET A 1 -1.48 6.83 3.25
CA MET A 1 -2.29 5.84 3.99
C MET A 1 -1.62 5.51 5.32
N ALA A 2 -2.37 5.18 6.35
CA ALA A 2 -1.85 4.65 7.61
C ALA A 2 -2.75 3.51 8.12
N PHE A 3 -2.15 2.60 8.90
CA PHE A 3 -2.81 1.40 9.43
C PHE A 3 -2.47 1.22 10.91
N GLY A 4 -3.45 0.84 11.73
CA GLY A 4 -3.23 0.53 13.16
C GLY A 4 -4.24 1.20 14.10
N GLU A 5 -4.12 0.90 15.39
CA GLU A 5 -5.01 1.43 16.43
C GLU A 5 -4.62 2.86 16.88
N ASP A 6 -3.34 3.23 16.80
CA ASP A 6 -2.80 4.52 17.27
C ASP A 6 -2.79 5.61 16.20
N THR A 7 -3.13 6.84 16.58
CA THR A 7 -3.21 8.03 15.70
C THR A 7 -1.86 8.63 15.28
N ASP A 8 -0.76 8.05 15.78
CA ASP A 8 0.62 8.53 15.59
C ASP A 8 1.38 7.74 14.51
N ALA A 9 0.69 6.90 13.74
CA ALA A 9 1.29 6.16 12.63
C ALA A 9 1.76 7.12 11.52
N GLU A 10 3.02 6.99 11.10
CA GLU A 10 3.54 7.73 9.95
C GLU A 10 2.76 7.39 8.67
N TRP A 11 2.59 8.41 7.82
CA TRP A 11 1.89 8.28 6.56
C TRP A 11 2.76 7.56 5.52
N ILE A 12 2.19 6.50 4.93
CA ILE A 12 2.71 5.85 3.74
C ILE A 12 2.23 6.63 2.52
N GLU A 13 3.11 7.42 1.92
CA GLU A 13 2.86 8.12 0.67
C GLU A 13 3.15 7.23 -0.53
N LEU A 14 2.21 7.14 -1.48
CA LEU A 14 2.39 6.42 -2.74
C LEU A 14 3.02 7.34 -3.79
N LYS A 15 4.32 7.56 -3.66
CA LYS A 15 5.11 8.34 -4.62
C LYS A 15 5.39 7.52 -5.89
N PRO A 16 5.87 8.15 -6.99
CA PRO A 16 6.19 7.44 -8.23
C PRO A 16 7.00 6.16 -8.00
N ILE A 17 7.99 6.20 -7.10
CA ILE A 17 8.67 5.01 -6.58
C ILE A 17 8.64 5.04 -5.06
N THR A 18 7.98 4.04 -4.47
CA THR A 18 7.93 3.82 -3.03
C THR A 18 8.62 2.50 -2.68
N LEU A 19 9.64 2.54 -1.82
CA LEU A 19 10.39 1.37 -1.38
C LEU A 19 10.06 1.02 0.06
N LEU A 20 9.87 -0.27 0.33
CA LEU A 20 9.55 -0.82 1.63
C LEU A 20 10.69 -1.74 2.12
N PHE A 21 11.45 -1.25 3.08
CA PHE A 21 12.56 -1.92 3.76
C PHE A 21 12.20 -2.31 5.19
N GLY A 22 13.06 -3.12 5.82
CA GLY A 22 12.88 -3.59 7.19
C GLY A 22 13.28 -5.05 7.37
N ARG A 23 13.54 -5.49 8.60
CA ARG A 23 13.84 -6.89 8.89
C ARG A 23 12.68 -7.84 8.55
N ASN A 24 12.98 -9.14 8.45
CA ASN A 24 11.93 -10.14 8.30
C ASN A 24 10.99 -10.10 9.51
N SER A 25 9.68 -10.32 9.26
CA SER A 25 8.63 -10.26 10.29
C SER A 25 8.44 -8.90 10.97
N SER A 26 8.93 -7.81 10.36
CA SER A 26 8.75 -6.45 10.88
C SER A 26 7.38 -5.83 10.59
N GLY A 27 6.62 -6.38 9.64
CA GLY A 27 5.28 -5.88 9.27
C GLY A 27 5.15 -5.44 7.80
N LYS A 28 6.22 -5.47 6.99
CA LYS A 28 6.19 -5.08 5.56
C LYS A 28 5.06 -5.75 4.77
N SER A 29 4.99 -7.08 4.81
CA SER A 29 3.95 -7.82 4.11
C SER A 29 2.55 -7.54 4.66
N ALA A 30 2.40 -7.06 5.90
CA ALA A 30 1.08 -6.69 6.43
C ALA A 30 0.51 -5.47 5.70
N ILE A 31 1.36 -4.49 5.35
CA ILE A 31 0.98 -3.32 4.55
C ILE A 31 0.48 -3.75 3.17
N ILE A 32 1.25 -4.60 2.47
CA ILE A 32 0.86 -5.11 1.15
C ILE A 32 -0.42 -5.95 1.24
N ARG A 33 -0.53 -6.81 2.25
CA ARG A 33 -1.74 -7.62 2.49
C ARG A 33 -2.96 -6.74 2.80
N ALA A 34 -2.81 -5.62 3.50
CA ALA A 34 -3.90 -4.69 3.76
C ALA A 34 -4.45 -4.09 2.46
N LEU A 35 -3.60 -3.64 1.55
CA LEU A 35 -4.03 -3.15 0.22
C LEU A 35 -4.72 -4.25 -0.60
N ARG A 36 -4.17 -5.46 -0.55
CA ARG A 36 -4.77 -6.62 -1.25
C ARG A 36 -6.12 -7.02 -0.65
N LEU A 37 -6.27 -6.96 0.67
CA LEU A 37 -7.53 -7.19 1.37
C LEU A 37 -8.59 -6.17 0.94
N LEU A 38 -8.24 -4.88 0.91
CA LEU A 38 -9.15 -3.83 0.44
C LEU A 38 -9.55 -4.09 -1.01
N LYS A 39 -8.57 -4.35 -1.90
CA LYS A 39 -8.85 -4.65 -3.31
C LYS A 39 -9.82 -5.81 -3.49
N GLN A 40 -9.55 -6.98 -2.91
CA GLN A 40 -10.43 -8.15 -3.09
C GLN A 40 -11.80 -7.95 -2.44
N SER A 41 -11.88 -7.12 -1.39
CA SER A 41 -13.15 -6.80 -0.73
C SER A 41 -14.01 -5.80 -1.52
N LEU A 42 -13.49 -5.18 -2.59
CA LEU A 42 -14.33 -4.39 -3.49
C LEU A 42 -15.28 -5.26 -4.32
N THR A 43 -14.87 -6.48 -4.65
CA THR A 43 -15.61 -7.37 -5.57
C THR A 43 -16.17 -8.60 -4.88
N ASP A 44 -15.44 -9.19 -3.93
CA ASP A 44 -15.72 -10.52 -3.39
C ASP A 44 -16.20 -10.49 -1.94
N ALA A 45 -16.48 -9.30 -1.37
CA ALA A 45 -17.00 -9.19 -0.02
C ALA A 45 -18.38 -9.87 0.10
N PRO A 46 -18.59 -10.73 1.12
CA PRO A 46 -19.90 -11.28 1.43
C PRO A 46 -20.94 -10.20 1.75
N ALA A 47 -22.22 -10.53 1.62
CA ALA A 47 -23.31 -9.60 1.93
C ALA A 47 -23.34 -9.15 3.42
N ASP A 48 -22.84 -10.00 4.31
CA ASP A 48 -22.82 -9.83 5.77
C ASP A 48 -21.42 -9.52 6.33
N SER A 49 -20.44 -9.22 5.48
CA SER A 49 -19.08 -8.88 5.93
C SER A 49 -18.47 -7.77 5.09
N PRO A 50 -17.81 -6.78 5.71
CA PRO A 50 -17.14 -5.71 4.97
C PRO A 50 -15.95 -6.22 4.16
N PHE A 51 -15.38 -7.35 4.56
CA PHE A 51 -14.17 -7.89 3.97
C PHE A 51 -14.35 -9.30 3.44
N ALA A 52 -13.72 -9.56 2.30
CA ALA A 52 -13.41 -10.90 1.83
C ALA A 52 -12.08 -11.32 2.46
N TYR A 53 -12.09 -12.08 3.56
CA TYR A 53 -10.85 -12.45 4.27
C TYR A 53 -9.97 -13.47 3.53
N LYS A 54 -10.60 -14.22 2.63
CA LYS A 54 -9.93 -15.22 1.81
C LYS A 54 -10.67 -15.34 0.48
N THR A 55 -9.92 -15.28 -0.60
CA THR A 55 -10.38 -15.64 -1.93
C THR A 55 -9.43 -16.69 -2.52
N GLU A 56 -9.86 -17.39 -3.55
CA GLU A 56 -9.09 -18.48 -4.17
C GLU A 56 -7.67 -18.05 -4.57
N ASP A 57 -7.53 -16.84 -5.10
CA ASP A 57 -6.28 -16.34 -5.69
C ASP A 57 -5.81 -14.99 -5.09
N GLY A 58 -6.54 -14.44 -4.13
CA GLY A 58 -6.21 -13.19 -3.43
C GLY A 58 -5.23 -13.36 -2.28
N VAL A 59 -5.38 -12.54 -1.25
CA VAL A 59 -4.68 -12.69 0.02
C VAL A 59 -5.55 -13.51 0.98
N ASP A 60 -4.93 -14.46 1.67
CA ASP A 60 -5.50 -15.11 2.84
C ASP A 60 -5.01 -14.37 4.08
N VAL A 61 -5.91 -13.65 4.73
CA VAL A 61 -5.65 -12.95 5.99
C VAL A 61 -6.28 -13.69 7.19
N GLY A 62 -6.81 -14.89 6.98
CA GLY A 62 -7.50 -15.68 7.99
C GLY A 62 -8.91 -15.17 8.27
N PHE A 63 -9.14 -14.71 9.49
CA PHE A 63 -10.41 -14.14 9.96
C PHE A 63 -10.18 -12.77 10.60
N PHE A 64 -11.25 -12.02 10.81
CA PHE A 64 -11.18 -10.71 11.47
C PHE A 64 -10.36 -10.72 12.77
N ASN A 65 -10.67 -11.67 13.67
CA ASN A 65 -9.99 -11.79 14.96
C ASN A 65 -8.53 -12.25 14.88
N THR A 66 -8.11 -12.87 13.78
CA THR A 66 -6.70 -13.29 13.59
C THR A 66 -5.85 -12.20 12.95
N MET A 67 -6.48 -11.21 12.29
CA MET A 67 -5.79 -10.05 11.74
C MET A 67 -5.41 -9.04 12.82
N LEU A 68 -6.22 -8.94 13.86
CA LEU A 68 -6.01 -7.99 14.94
C LEU A 68 -5.02 -8.55 15.95
N HIS A 69 -3.98 -7.78 16.23
CA HIS A 69 -2.96 -8.18 17.19
C HIS A 69 -3.51 -8.05 18.60
N GLN A 70 -3.81 -9.17 19.25
CA GLN A 70 -4.07 -9.18 20.69
C GLN A 70 -2.75 -8.90 21.41
N LYS A 71 -2.58 -7.70 21.97
CA LYS A 71 -1.43 -7.40 22.84
C LYS A 71 -1.30 -8.52 23.89
N ALA A 72 -0.11 -9.08 24.05
CA ALA A 72 0.20 -9.94 25.21
C ALA A 72 0.23 -9.02 26.43
N ARG A 73 -0.86 -8.98 27.21
CA ARG A 73 -1.04 -8.06 28.34
C ARG A 73 -0.74 -8.72 29.68
N ASP A 74 -0.12 -7.95 30.58
CA ASP A 74 0.11 -8.32 31.98
C ASP A 74 -1.22 -8.58 32.70
N GLU A 75 -1.23 -9.53 33.64
CA GLU A 75 -2.44 -10.00 34.34
C GLU A 75 -3.19 -8.88 35.10
N ARG A 76 -2.49 -7.79 35.46
CA ARG A 76 -3.11 -6.61 36.13
C ARG A 76 -3.95 -5.74 35.20
N GLU A 77 -3.57 -5.62 33.92
CA GLU A 77 -4.35 -4.85 32.94
C GLU A 77 -5.65 -5.59 32.55
N LYS A 78 -5.64 -6.93 32.61
CA LYS A 78 -6.85 -7.75 32.39
C LYS A 78 -7.92 -7.50 33.45
N GLU A 79 -7.56 -7.37 34.73
CA GLU A 79 -8.51 -7.21 35.84
C GLU A 79 -9.14 -5.81 35.95
N GLU A 80 -8.43 -4.76 35.57
CA GLU A 80 -9.01 -3.41 35.48
C GLU A 80 -9.91 -3.25 34.25
N GLN A 81 -9.61 -3.98 33.16
CA GLN A 81 -10.36 -3.93 31.91
C GLN A 81 -11.61 -4.83 31.88
N GLU A 82 -11.68 -5.93 32.64
CA GLU A 82 -12.97 -6.62 32.84
C GLU A 82 -14.03 -5.72 33.50
N LYS A 83 -13.61 -4.63 34.17
CA LYS A 83 -14.49 -3.64 34.80
C LYS A 83 -14.83 -2.44 33.91
N ALA A 84 -14.06 -2.16 32.86
CA ALA A 84 -14.32 -1.12 31.87
C ALA A 84 -14.66 -1.79 30.53
N GLY A 85 -15.94 -1.79 30.15
CA GLY A 85 -16.48 -2.66 29.11
C GLY A 85 -15.61 -2.73 27.84
N GLN A 86 -15.09 -3.93 27.55
CA GLN A 86 -14.50 -4.40 26.29
C GLN A 86 -13.95 -3.30 25.36
N GLU A 87 -12.62 -3.04 25.43
CA GLU A 87 -11.92 -2.47 24.28
C GLU A 87 -12.20 -3.35 23.06
N LYS A 88 -13.03 -2.85 22.14
CA LYS A 88 -13.32 -3.55 20.89
C LYS A 88 -12.05 -3.48 20.04
N LEU A 89 -11.49 -4.62 19.68
CA LEU A 89 -10.40 -4.69 18.69
C LEU A 89 -10.91 -4.04 17.40
N ILE A 90 -10.25 -2.96 16.95
CA ILE A 90 -10.68 -2.18 15.78
C ILE A 90 -9.64 -2.24 14.69
N LEU A 91 -10.05 -2.71 13.50
CA LEU A 91 -9.26 -2.57 12.29
C LEU A 91 -9.51 -1.18 11.70
N ARG A 92 -8.55 -0.28 11.86
CA ARG A 92 -8.65 1.11 11.38
C ARG A 92 -7.75 1.34 10.15
N PHE A 93 -8.34 1.99 9.15
CA PHE A 93 -7.66 2.48 7.96
C PHE A 93 -7.77 4.00 7.92
N GLU A 94 -6.67 4.68 7.60
CA GLU A 94 -6.63 6.13 7.48
C GLU A 94 -6.06 6.54 6.12
N PHE A 95 -6.77 7.45 5.46
CA PHE A 95 -6.43 7.98 4.14
C PHE A 95 -6.38 9.49 4.20
N ARG A 96 -5.44 10.08 3.46
CA ARG A 96 -5.40 11.51 3.22
C ARG A 96 -5.67 11.73 1.75
N MET A 97 -6.59 12.63 1.44
CA MET A 97 -6.92 12.97 0.06
C MET A 97 -7.11 14.45 -0.14
N THR A 98 -6.91 14.89 -1.38
CA THR A 98 -7.24 16.24 -1.83
C THR A 98 -8.72 16.30 -2.18
N VAL A 99 -9.41 17.34 -1.74
CA VAL A 99 -10.82 17.60 -2.03
C VAL A 99 -10.97 18.98 -2.66
N SER A 100 -12.11 19.24 -3.30
CA SER A 100 -12.36 20.57 -3.87
C SER A 100 -12.25 21.65 -2.78
N PRO A 101 -11.46 22.73 -3.01
CA PRO A 101 -11.41 23.86 -2.10
C PRO A 101 -12.79 24.42 -1.78
N SER A 102 -13.70 24.39 -2.75
CA SER A 102 -15.07 24.89 -2.59
C SER A 102 -15.91 24.08 -1.59
N SER A 103 -15.71 22.76 -1.53
CA SER A 103 -16.38 21.88 -0.57
C SER A 103 -15.88 22.14 0.86
N LEU A 104 -14.56 22.32 1.02
CA LEU A 104 -13.94 22.62 2.32
C LEU A 104 -14.25 24.02 2.82
N MET A 105 -14.15 25.05 1.97
CA MET A 105 -14.43 26.43 2.37
C MET A 105 -15.85 26.59 2.93
N ARG A 106 -16.83 25.89 2.34
CA ARG A 106 -18.22 25.88 2.83
C ARG A 106 -18.35 25.21 4.20
N LEU A 107 -17.73 24.05 4.37
CA LEU A 107 -17.79 23.29 5.63
C LEU A 107 -17.08 23.99 6.79
N LEU A 108 -15.94 24.61 6.50
CA LEU A 108 -15.05 25.22 7.49
C LEU A 108 -15.30 26.72 7.68
N SER A 109 -16.25 27.30 6.93
CA SER A 109 -16.51 28.76 6.90
C SER A 109 -15.23 29.58 6.65
N LEU A 110 -14.36 29.10 5.75
CA LEU A 110 -13.09 29.74 5.40
C LEU A 110 -13.24 30.66 4.19
N GLU A 111 -12.57 31.83 4.23
CA GLU A 111 -12.63 32.81 3.13
C GLU A 111 -11.78 32.43 1.91
N LYS A 112 -10.67 31.70 2.14
CA LYS A 112 -9.76 31.28 1.09
C LYS A 112 -8.97 30.04 1.53
N ILE A 113 -8.79 29.10 0.61
CA ILE A 113 -7.89 27.95 0.71
C ILE A 113 -7.09 27.89 -0.59
N GLU A 114 -5.78 27.63 -0.51
CA GLU A 114 -5.01 27.25 -1.69
C GLU A 114 -5.29 25.80 -2.03
N GLU A 115 -5.29 25.44 -3.31
CA GLU A 115 -5.67 24.10 -3.77
C GLU A 115 -4.77 23.00 -3.18
N LYS A 116 -3.49 23.31 -2.99
CA LYS A 116 -2.51 22.42 -2.34
C LYS A 116 -2.83 22.09 -0.87
N ASP A 117 -3.58 22.95 -0.20
CA ASP A 117 -3.92 22.82 1.22
C ASP A 117 -5.32 22.22 1.43
N ALA A 118 -6.07 22.00 0.34
CA ALA A 118 -7.43 21.47 0.37
C ALA A 118 -7.44 19.95 0.57
N GLN A 119 -6.98 19.49 1.72
CA GLN A 119 -6.90 18.07 2.08
C GLN A 119 -7.84 17.72 3.23
N VAL A 120 -8.26 16.46 3.27
CA VAL A 120 -8.98 15.84 4.39
C VAL A 120 -8.33 14.52 4.76
N GLU A 121 -8.43 14.17 6.03
CA GLU A 121 -8.03 12.87 6.55
C GLU A 121 -9.31 12.08 6.85
N ILE A 122 -9.49 10.94 6.18
CA ILE A 122 -10.65 10.07 6.34
C ILE A 122 -10.20 8.78 7.00
N ALA A 123 -10.74 8.50 8.17
CA ALA A 123 -10.51 7.26 8.90
C ALA A 123 -11.80 6.43 8.95
N PHE A 124 -11.68 5.14 8.77
CA PHE A 124 -12.76 4.22 9.08
C PHE A 124 -12.26 3.01 9.86
N GLY A 125 -13.05 2.62 10.85
CA GLY A 125 -12.74 1.54 11.77
C GLY A 125 -13.82 0.47 11.71
N PHE A 126 -13.38 -0.79 11.70
CA PHE A 126 -14.25 -1.95 11.79
C PHE A 126 -14.03 -2.65 13.11
N GLY A 127 -15.11 -3.10 13.74
CA GLY A 127 -15.09 -3.87 14.97
C GLY A 127 -15.82 -5.19 14.81
N TRP A 128 -15.51 -6.16 15.66
CA TRP A 128 -16.22 -7.44 15.68
C TRP A 128 -17.53 -7.34 16.44
N ASN A 129 -18.65 -7.76 15.84
CA ASN A 129 -19.94 -7.85 16.50
C ASN A 129 -20.20 -9.28 16.96
N GLU A 130 -19.97 -9.57 18.24
CA GLU A 130 -20.14 -10.92 18.82
C GLU A 130 -21.57 -11.46 18.68
N ARG A 131 -22.59 -10.60 18.61
CA ARG A 131 -23.98 -11.05 18.49
C ARG A 131 -24.32 -11.48 17.06
N GLN A 132 -23.73 -10.80 16.07
CA GLN A 132 -24.01 -11.06 14.67
C GLN A 132 -22.95 -11.96 14.00
N GLY A 133 -21.80 -12.18 14.67
CA GLY A 133 -20.76 -13.09 14.22
C GLY A 133 -19.98 -12.60 13.01
N HIS A 134 -19.96 -11.29 12.75
CA HIS A 134 -19.23 -10.67 11.65
C HIS A 134 -18.67 -9.30 12.04
N ALA A 135 -17.75 -8.78 11.23
CA ALA A 135 -17.20 -7.44 11.41
C ALA A 135 -18.18 -6.38 10.88
N GLU A 136 -18.26 -5.23 11.54
CA GLU A 136 -19.12 -4.13 11.14
C GLU A 136 -18.34 -2.81 11.18
N LEU A 137 -18.76 -1.84 10.38
CA LEU A 137 -18.25 -0.48 10.50
C LEU A 137 -18.69 0.07 11.86
N VAL A 138 -17.72 0.55 12.64
CA VAL A 138 -17.94 1.12 13.98
C VAL A 138 -17.47 2.57 14.07
N LEU A 139 -16.63 3.01 13.13
CA LEU A 139 -16.07 4.36 13.13
C LEU A 139 -15.96 4.88 11.71
N LEU A 140 -16.38 6.12 11.48
CA LEU A 140 -16.08 6.92 10.29
C LEU A 140 -15.76 8.34 10.75
N VAL A 141 -14.56 8.83 10.46
CA VAL A 141 -14.09 10.16 10.84
C VAL A 141 -13.57 10.86 9.60
N ILE A 142 -13.89 12.14 9.47
CA ILE A 142 -13.35 13.06 8.48
C ILE A 142 -12.80 14.24 9.27
N ASP A 143 -11.48 14.39 9.24
CA ASP A 143 -10.76 15.47 9.91
C ASP A 143 -10.19 16.44 8.89
N ALA A 144 -10.18 17.72 9.26
CA ALA A 144 -9.35 18.71 8.61
C ALA A 144 -7.90 18.54 9.14
N PRO A 145 -6.89 18.45 8.24
CA PRO A 145 -5.50 18.31 8.66
C PRO A 145 -5.05 19.54 9.44
N SER A 146 -4.12 19.36 10.37
CA SER A 146 -3.58 20.46 11.21
C SER A 146 -2.97 21.59 10.39
N THR A 147 -2.44 21.30 9.19
CA THR A 147 -1.96 22.31 8.24
C THR A 147 -3.03 23.32 7.83
N LEU A 148 -4.31 22.91 7.83
CA LEU A 148 -5.44 23.72 7.40
C LEU A 148 -6.05 24.56 8.53
N VAL A 149 -5.99 24.08 9.77
CA VAL A 149 -6.76 24.61 10.91
C VAL A 149 -5.92 24.95 12.16
N GLY A 150 -4.59 24.84 12.09
CA GLY A 150 -3.65 25.15 13.17
C GLY A 150 -3.21 23.93 13.99
N GLU A 151 -2.59 24.16 15.16
CA GLU A 151 -1.84 23.16 15.96
C GLU A 151 -2.58 21.85 16.32
N LYS A 152 -3.91 21.76 16.14
CA LYS A 152 -4.68 20.53 16.40
C LYS A 152 -5.60 20.17 15.22
N ARG A 153 -5.61 18.88 14.86
CA ARG A 153 -6.63 18.25 14.00
C ARG A 153 -8.02 18.65 14.49
N ARG A 154 -8.94 18.95 13.56
CA ARG A 154 -10.34 19.27 13.87
C ARG A 154 -11.27 18.37 13.10
N THR A 155 -12.32 17.90 13.75
CA THR A 155 -13.26 16.93 13.18
C THR A 155 -14.36 17.63 12.39
N ILE A 156 -14.36 17.41 11.07
CA ILE A 156 -15.43 17.84 10.16
C ILE A 156 -16.68 17.01 10.43
N PHE A 157 -16.50 15.69 10.50
CA PHE A 157 -17.58 14.73 10.71
C PHE A 157 -17.03 13.49 11.41
N CYS A 158 -17.74 13.02 12.42
CA CYS A 158 -17.48 11.73 13.04
C CYS A 158 -18.80 11.01 13.27
N ALA A 159 -18.81 9.72 12.94
CA ALA A 159 -19.83 8.76 13.28
C ALA A 159 -19.17 7.59 14.01
N ASP A 160 -19.59 7.35 15.25
CA ASP A 160 -18.98 6.37 16.15
C ASP A 160 -20.04 5.49 16.82
N ARG A 161 -19.81 4.16 16.83
CA ARG A 161 -20.63 3.16 17.53
C ARG A 161 -19.95 2.62 18.79
N LEU A 162 -18.77 3.12 19.12
CA LEU A 162 -17.90 2.66 20.21
C LEU A 162 -18.06 3.48 21.50
N GLU A 163 -18.52 4.74 21.44
CA GLU A 163 -18.92 5.55 22.61
C GLU A 163 -20.22 5.01 23.31
N TYR A 164 -20.34 3.69 23.42
CA TYR A 164 -21.42 2.94 24.08
C TYR A 164 -21.62 3.33 25.55
N GLU A 165 -20.59 3.83 26.24
CA GLU A 165 -20.69 4.24 27.65
C GLU A 165 -21.63 5.44 27.87
N LYS A 166 -21.92 6.26 26.85
CA LYS A 166 -22.81 7.44 26.96
C LYS A 166 -24.24 7.19 26.47
N ALA A 167 -24.48 6.21 25.60
CA ALA A 167 -25.78 5.98 24.94
C ALA A 167 -26.46 4.68 25.40
N ARG A 168 -27.26 4.77 26.46
CA ARG A 168 -27.77 3.62 27.23
C ARG A 168 -28.95 2.83 26.60
N GLN A 169 -29.26 2.91 25.30
CA GLN A 169 -30.57 2.42 24.80
C GLN A 169 -30.59 1.63 23.47
N ASP A 170 -29.66 1.77 22.53
CA ASP A 170 -29.66 0.97 21.28
C ASP A 170 -28.22 0.64 20.78
N PRO A 171 -27.83 -0.66 20.70
CA PRO A 171 -26.52 -1.08 20.20
C PRO A 171 -26.30 -0.85 18.69
N ASN A 172 -27.34 -0.47 17.94
CA ASN A 172 -27.26 -0.17 16.51
C ASN A 172 -27.24 1.35 16.21
N ALA A 173 -27.33 2.20 17.23
CA ALA A 173 -27.33 3.65 17.04
C ALA A 173 -25.92 4.19 16.77
N TRP A 174 -25.83 5.15 15.85
CA TRP A 174 -24.63 5.95 15.59
C TRP A 174 -24.61 7.19 16.50
N TRP A 175 -23.47 7.44 17.12
CA TRP A 175 -23.17 8.74 17.73
C TRP A 175 -22.48 9.64 16.72
N PHE A 176 -22.92 10.89 16.60
CA PHE A 176 -22.35 11.84 15.65
C PHE A 176 -21.76 13.06 16.34
N CYS A 177 -20.59 13.51 15.89
CA CYS A 177 -19.99 14.76 16.34
C CYS A 177 -19.25 15.51 15.22
N SER A 178 -19.01 16.80 15.45
CA SER A 178 -18.31 17.72 14.56
C SER A 178 -17.84 18.93 15.39
N ASP A 179 -16.65 19.45 15.09
CA ASP A 179 -16.09 20.67 15.71
C ASP A 179 -16.56 21.95 15.01
N PHE A 180 -17.11 21.84 13.80
CA PHE A 180 -17.55 22.98 12.97
C PHE A 180 -19.06 23.22 13.07
N LEU A 181 -19.76 22.41 13.85
CA LEU A 181 -21.20 22.50 14.07
C LEU A 181 -21.49 22.55 15.58
N PRO A 182 -22.46 23.36 16.05
CA PRO A 182 -23.42 24.08 15.25
C PRO A 182 -23.06 25.56 14.98
N LEU A 183 -23.65 26.09 13.91
CA LEU A 183 -23.72 27.53 13.62
C LEU A 183 -24.29 28.35 14.80
N PRO A 184 -23.98 29.67 14.87
CA PRO A 184 -24.45 30.55 15.94
C PRO A 184 -25.98 30.45 16.14
N GLY A 185 -26.41 30.08 17.35
CA GLY A 185 -27.83 30.06 17.73
C GLY A 185 -28.47 28.69 17.98
N LYS A 186 -27.75 27.58 17.80
CA LYS A 186 -28.22 26.23 18.20
C LYS A 186 -27.38 25.70 19.37
N THR A 187 -28.00 25.06 20.35
CA THR A 187 -27.29 24.49 21.52
C THR A 187 -27.13 22.97 21.41
N TYR A 188 -25.97 22.50 21.88
CA TYR A 188 -25.37 21.17 21.70
C TYR A 188 -26.04 19.99 22.44
N ARG A 189 -27.19 20.16 23.10
CA ARG A 189 -27.69 19.18 24.10
C ARG A 189 -28.68 18.13 23.61
N GLU A 190 -28.91 18.03 22.32
CA GLU A 190 -29.69 16.93 21.74
C GLU A 190 -28.79 16.23 20.71
N ALA A 191 -28.60 14.93 20.89
CA ALA A 191 -27.78 14.04 20.06
C ALA A 191 -28.33 13.85 18.62
N ASP A 192 -29.06 14.84 18.11
CA ASP A 192 -30.05 14.70 17.04
C ASP A 192 -29.76 15.63 15.85
N GLN A 193 -28.49 15.95 15.57
CA GLN A 193 -28.15 16.71 14.35
C GLN A 193 -27.89 15.83 13.11
N TRP A 194 -27.66 14.53 13.29
CA TRP A 194 -27.51 13.57 12.20
C TRP A 194 -28.48 12.35 12.24
N PRO A 195 -29.66 12.35 12.90
CA PRO A 195 -30.62 11.23 12.82
C PRO A 195 -31.20 11.09 11.40
N ALA A 196 -31.00 12.12 10.58
CA ALA A 196 -31.27 12.16 9.17
C ALA A 196 -30.28 11.35 8.32
N VAL A 197 -29.13 10.92 8.85
CA VAL A 197 -28.09 10.25 8.06
C VAL A 197 -28.02 8.77 8.36
N LEU A 198 -28.06 7.99 7.29
CA LEU A 198 -27.86 6.55 7.27
C LEU A 198 -26.45 6.27 6.77
N ILE A 199 -25.72 5.41 7.49
CA ILE A 199 -24.45 4.87 7.03
C ILE A 199 -24.68 3.43 6.63
N ASP A 200 -24.45 3.14 5.36
CA ASP A 200 -24.60 1.81 4.78
C ASP A 200 -23.30 1.45 4.04
N LEU A 201 -22.94 0.18 4.05
CA LEU A 201 -21.82 -0.34 3.29
C LEU A 201 -22.25 -0.84 1.89
N GLN A 202 -23.56 -1.05 1.63
CA GLN A 202 -24.10 -1.57 0.37
C GLN A 202 -23.32 -2.78 -0.19
N SER A 203 -22.78 -3.63 0.70
CA SER A 203 -21.75 -4.67 0.49
C SER A 203 -20.30 -4.16 0.33
N GLY A 204 -19.37 -4.79 1.06
CA GLY A 204 -17.95 -4.38 1.11
C GLY A 204 -17.64 -3.42 2.26
N PHE A 205 -16.48 -2.76 2.19
CA PHE A 205 -15.94 -1.95 3.30
C PHE A 205 -16.15 -0.44 3.11
N LEU A 206 -16.54 0.02 1.92
CA LEU A 206 -16.63 1.46 1.64
C LEU A 206 -17.94 2.05 2.16
N PRO A 207 -17.92 3.01 3.11
CA PRO A 207 -19.13 3.61 3.63
C PRO A 207 -19.82 4.49 2.58
N MET A 208 -21.14 4.48 2.63
CA MET A 208 -22.00 5.40 1.91
C MET A 208 -22.87 6.15 2.92
N LEU A 209 -22.90 7.48 2.78
CA LEU A 209 -23.81 8.32 3.53
C LEU A 209 -25.07 8.58 2.72
N ASP A 210 -26.22 8.26 3.29
CA ASP A 210 -27.52 8.54 2.72
C ASP A 210 -28.42 9.29 3.71
N LEU A 211 -29.53 9.82 3.23
CA LEU A 211 -30.54 10.47 4.06
C LEU A 211 -31.71 9.53 4.36
N THR A 212 -32.24 9.58 5.58
CA THR A 212 -33.48 8.89 5.94
C THR A 212 -34.65 9.36 5.06
N PRO A 213 -35.66 8.51 4.80
CA PRO A 213 -36.83 8.89 4.02
C PRO A 213 -37.55 10.14 4.54
N GLU A 214 -37.56 10.35 5.85
CA GLU A 214 -38.09 11.54 6.53
C GLU A 214 -37.27 12.78 6.20
N ALA A 215 -35.93 12.68 6.30
CA ALA A 215 -35.03 13.79 6.00
C ALA A 215 -35.04 14.17 4.52
N ARG A 216 -35.12 13.19 3.60
CA ARG A 216 -35.28 13.44 2.16
C ARG A 216 -36.54 14.26 1.84
N ARG A 217 -37.63 14.03 2.56
CA ARG A 217 -38.89 14.80 2.41
C ARG A 217 -38.79 16.23 2.95
N GLN A 218 -37.85 16.46 3.87
CA GLN A 218 -37.56 17.76 4.48
C GLN A 218 -36.30 18.42 3.90
N ALA A 219 -35.78 17.94 2.75
CA ALA A 219 -34.45 18.29 2.23
C ALA A 219 -34.17 19.79 1.99
N GLY A 220 -35.19 20.67 2.05
CA GLY A 220 -35.00 22.13 2.09
C GLY A 220 -34.57 22.70 3.46
N SER A 221 -34.56 21.89 4.52
CA SER A 221 -34.24 22.27 5.91
C SER A 221 -32.93 21.67 6.43
N TRP A 222 -32.38 20.65 5.76
CA TRP A 222 -31.12 20.01 6.11
C TRP A 222 -30.04 20.64 5.23
N GLY A 223 -29.11 21.35 5.87
CA GLY A 223 -28.25 22.35 5.21
C GLY A 223 -27.22 21.78 4.22
N ASP A 224 -26.58 22.72 3.51
CA ASP A 224 -25.51 22.46 2.53
C ASP A 224 -24.35 21.63 3.09
N GLU A 225 -24.21 21.56 4.43
CA GLU A 225 -23.16 20.83 5.14
C GLU A 225 -23.29 19.30 4.98
N VAL A 226 -24.50 18.75 5.14
CA VAL A 226 -24.73 17.29 4.99
C VAL A 226 -24.47 16.85 3.55
N THR A 227 -24.87 17.69 2.60
CA THR A 227 -24.59 17.48 1.18
C THR A 227 -23.10 17.51 0.89
N SER A 228 -22.36 18.42 1.53
CA SER A 228 -20.91 18.54 1.37
C SER A 228 -20.15 17.36 1.97
N VAL A 229 -20.52 16.90 3.17
CA VAL A 229 -19.93 15.69 3.79
C VAL A 229 -20.22 14.45 2.95
N ARG A 230 -21.46 14.28 2.47
CA ARG A 230 -21.80 13.17 1.56
C ARG A 230 -21.00 13.23 0.25
N GLY A 231 -20.77 14.43 -0.27
CA GLY A 231 -19.90 14.66 -1.43
C GLY A 231 -18.49 14.14 -1.18
N ILE A 232 -17.85 14.56 -0.07
CA ILE A 232 -16.50 14.12 0.33
C ILE A 232 -16.43 12.60 0.44
N VAL A 233 -17.41 11.94 1.09
CA VAL A 233 -17.41 10.48 1.23
C VAL A 233 -17.58 9.78 -0.13
N ASN A 234 -18.40 10.32 -1.03
CA ASN A 234 -18.59 9.71 -2.36
C ASN A 234 -17.36 9.91 -3.27
N ASP A 235 -16.72 11.08 -3.20
CA ASP A 235 -15.46 11.36 -3.90
C ASP A 235 -14.36 10.41 -3.39
N PHE A 236 -14.25 10.27 -2.07
CA PHE A 236 -13.39 9.28 -1.42
C PHE A 236 -13.63 7.86 -1.90
N ARG A 237 -14.89 7.43 -1.92
CA ARG A 237 -15.27 6.09 -2.37
C ARG A 237 -14.84 5.85 -3.81
N THR A 238 -15.05 6.84 -4.67
CA THR A 238 -14.71 6.74 -6.10
C THR A 238 -13.20 6.66 -6.30
N GLU A 239 -12.44 7.56 -5.67
CA GLU A 239 -10.99 7.62 -5.79
C GLU A 239 -10.31 6.37 -5.22
N LEU A 240 -10.74 5.91 -4.04
CA LEU A 240 -10.17 4.70 -3.44
C LEU A 240 -10.51 3.44 -4.26
N ALA A 241 -11.75 3.33 -4.76
CA ALA A 241 -12.12 2.22 -5.63
C ALA A 241 -11.32 2.23 -6.94
N GLU A 242 -11.12 3.40 -7.55
CA GLU A 242 -10.29 3.56 -8.74
C GLU A 242 -8.84 3.15 -8.48
N LEU A 243 -8.23 3.64 -7.39
CA LEU A 243 -6.88 3.26 -6.98
C LEU A 243 -6.75 1.74 -6.84
N LEU A 244 -7.64 1.11 -6.06
CA LEU A 244 -7.58 -0.32 -5.75
C LEU A 244 -7.81 -1.20 -6.99
N ASN A 245 -8.71 -0.79 -7.89
CA ASN A 245 -8.95 -1.51 -9.15
C ASN A 245 -7.70 -1.55 -10.03
N HIS A 246 -6.92 -0.44 -10.06
CA HIS A 246 -5.69 -0.32 -10.84
C HIS A 246 -4.42 -0.78 -10.09
N ILE A 247 -4.56 -1.53 -8.97
CA ILE A 247 -3.40 -2.19 -8.34
C ILE A 247 -3.02 -3.45 -9.12
N GLU A 248 -1.79 -3.54 -9.57
CA GLU A 248 -1.21 -4.75 -10.15
C GLU A 248 -0.19 -5.33 -9.16
N TYR A 249 -0.29 -6.61 -8.82
CA TYR A 249 0.52 -7.20 -7.75
C TYR A 249 1.39 -8.36 -8.24
N THR A 250 2.69 -8.29 -8.00
CA THR A 250 3.66 -9.34 -8.32
C THR A 250 4.29 -9.92 -7.06
N ARG A 251 4.04 -11.22 -6.82
CA ARG A 251 4.50 -12.01 -5.66
C ARG A 251 6.02 -12.20 -5.62
N PRO A 252 6.65 -12.49 -4.45
CA PRO A 252 8.09 -12.76 -4.35
C PRO A 252 8.56 -13.99 -5.14
N MET A 253 7.74 -15.02 -5.17
CA MET A 253 8.00 -16.23 -5.96
C MET A 253 7.02 -16.25 -7.13
N ARG A 254 7.56 -16.15 -8.33
CA ARG A 254 6.84 -16.22 -9.58
C ARG A 254 6.78 -17.69 -10.01
N PRO A 255 5.69 -18.14 -10.64
CA PRO A 255 5.54 -19.52 -11.05
C PRO A 255 6.72 -19.99 -11.89
N GLU A 256 7.14 -21.23 -11.68
CA GLU A 256 8.19 -21.83 -12.51
C GLU A 256 7.76 -21.83 -13.99
N PRO A 257 8.69 -21.48 -14.89
CA PRO A 257 8.50 -21.66 -16.32
C PRO A 257 8.00 -23.05 -16.68
N LYS A 258 6.95 -23.12 -17.50
CA LYS A 258 6.47 -24.38 -18.06
C LYS A 258 6.95 -24.51 -19.50
N ARG A 259 7.26 -25.75 -19.91
CA ARG A 259 7.49 -26.09 -21.33
C ARG A 259 6.23 -25.86 -22.15
N PHE A 260 5.07 -26.16 -21.55
CA PHE A 260 3.77 -26.04 -22.18
C PHE A 260 2.83 -25.27 -21.28
N TYR A 261 2.27 -24.17 -21.79
CA TYR A 261 1.23 -23.39 -21.15
C TYR A 261 -0.13 -23.80 -21.71
N MET A 262 -1.00 -24.29 -20.83
CA MET A 262 -2.39 -24.56 -21.19
C MET A 262 -3.19 -23.26 -21.07
N LEU A 263 -3.84 -22.86 -22.15
CA LEU A 263 -4.59 -21.61 -22.23
C LEU A 263 -6.11 -21.84 -22.20
N ASP A 264 -6.59 -22.82 -21.43
CA ASP A 264 -8.02 -22.92 -21.14
C ASP A 264 -8.50 -21.78 -20.22
N ASP A 265 -9.81 -21.52 -20.20
CA ASP A 265 -10.38 -20.41 -19.42
C ASP A 265 -10.08 -20.49 -17.92
N ALA A 266 -9.97 -21.71 -17.37
CA ALA A 266 -9.69 -21.91 -15.95
C ALA A 266 -8.25 -21.53 -15.61
N GLN A 267 -7.28 -21.95 -16.43
CA GLN A 267 -5.90 -21.51 -16.28
C GLN A 267 -5.80 -20.01 -16.50
N GLN A 268 -6.33 -19.46 -17.59
CA GLN A 268 -6.25 -18.01 -17.86
C GLN A 268 -6.70 -17.18 -16.65
N ARG A 269 -7.86 -17.50 -16.06
CA ARG A 269 -8.35 -16.81 -14.85
C ARG A 269 -7.41 -16.98 -13.66
N HIS A 270 -6.85 -18.17 -13.46
CA HIS A 270 -5.88 -18.42 -12.40
C HIS A 270 -4.61 -17.57 -12.56
N TRP A 271 -4.06 -17.47 -13.78
CA TRP A 271 -2.91 -16.62 -14.09
C TRP A 271 -3.22 -15.13 -13.86
N GLU A 272 -4.38 -14.64 -14.34
CA GLU A 272 -4.81 -13.26 -14.15
C GLU A 272 -4.93 -12.91 -12.66
N ARG A 273 -5.58 -13.77 -11.88
CA ARG A 273 -5.76 -13.52 -10.44
C ARG A 273 -4.47 -13.66 -9.63
N GLN A 274 -3.47 -14.38 -10.12
CA GLN A 274 -2.12 -14.37 -9.55
C GLN A 274 -1.32 -13.09 -9.84
N GLY A 275 -1.90 -12.13 -10.58
CA GLY A 275 -1.22 -10.90 -11.00
C GLY A 275 -0.26 -11.12 -12.17
N LEU A 276 -0.50 -12.18 -12.96
CA LEU A 276 0.30 -12.51 -14.14
C LEU A 276 -0.46 -12.22 -15.44
N ARG A 277 -1.41 -11.28 -15.40
CA ARG A 277 -2.19 -10.85 -16.57
C ARG A 277 -1.29 -10.34 -17.69
N ALA A 278 -0.27 -9.55 -17.37
CA ALA A 278 0.71 -9.07 -18.34
C ALA A 278 1.51 -10.21 -18.97
N PHE A 279 1.91 -11.20 -18.18
CA PHE A 279 2.61 -12.38 -18.67
C PHE A 279 1.70 -13.29 -19.50
N LEU A 280 0.41 -13.37 -19.19
CA LEU A 280 -0.57 -14.08 -20.01
C LEU A 280 -0.69 -13.44 -21.40
N LYS A 281 -0.72 -12.10 -21.49
CA LYS A 281 -0.69 -11.38 -22.78
C LYS A 281 0.55 -11.76 -23.61
N LEU A 282 1.70 -11.99 -22.98
CA LEU A 282 2.89 -12.53 -23.65
C LEU A 282 2.65 -13.90 -24.23
N ILE A 283 2.22 -14.86 -23.40
CA ILE A 283 2.00 -16.24 -23.84
C ILE A 283 0.94 -16.33 -24.95
N LYS A 284 -0.06 -15.43 -24.94
CA LYS A 284 -1.14 -15.36 -25.94
C LYS A 284 -0.78 -14.59 -27.22
N LYS A 285 0.43 -14.03 -27.33
CA LYS A 285 0.86 -13.14 -28.44
C LYS A 285 0.02 -11.87 -28.59
N GLU A 286 -0.49 -11.33 -27.50
CA GLU A 286 -1.34 -10.14 -27.52
C GLU A 286 -0.54 -8.82 -27.41
N LEU A 287 0.80 -8.91 -27.35
CA LEU A 287 1.68 -7.75 -27.38
C LEU A 287 1.84 -7.20 -28.79
N ASN A 288 1.81 -5.88 -28.92
CA ASN A 288 2.17 -5.22 -30.16
C ASN A 288 3.69 -5.17 -30.39
N GLU A 289 4.12 -4.85 -31.61
CA GLU A 289 5.54 -4.80 -31.98
C GLU A 289 6.37 -3.85 -31.11
N ALA A 290 5.78 -2.71 -30.69
CA ALA A 290 6.47 -1.74 -29.84
C ALA A 290 6.74 -2.29 -28.45
N GLN A 291 5.74 -2.95 -27.84
CA GLN A 291 5.87 -3.59 -26.53
C GLN A 291 6.88 -4.74 -26.56
N LEU A 292 6.87 -5.56 -27.62
CA LEU A 292 7.86 -6.64 -27.78
C LEU A 292 9.28 -6.10 -27.94
N LYS A 293 9.45 -5.06 -28.75
CA LYS A 293 10.75 -4.40 -28.93
C LYS A 293 11.25 -3.82 -27.61
N GLU A 294 10.38 -3.17 -26.85
CA GLU A 294 10.73 -2.59 -25.56
C GLU A 294 11.10 -3.66 -24.54
N LEU A 295 10.35 -4.77 -24.48
CA LEU A 295 10.67 -5.92 -23.66
C LEU A 295 12.06 -6.49 -24.01
N GLY A 296 12.35 -6.67 -25.31
CA GLY A 296 13.66 -7.14 -25.77
C GLY A 296 14.81 -6.24 -25.32
N ILE A 297 14.65 -4.92 -25.43
CA ILE A 297 15.65 -3.92 -24.97
C ILE A 297 15.93 -4.07 -23.47
N TRP A 298 14.90 -4.25 -22.65
CA TRP A 298 15.07 -4.35 -21.20
C TRP A 298 15.70 -5.68 -20.78
N LEU A 299 15.33 -6.79 -21.42
CA LEU A 299 15.94 -8.09 -21.13
C LEU A 299 17.41 -8.15 -21.56
N GLU A 300 17.76 -7.50 -22.68
CA GLU A 300 19.14 -7.34 -23.10
C GLU A 300 19.94 -6.52 -22.08
N LYS A 301 19.40 -5.38 -21.61
CA LYS A 301 20.03 -4.55 -20.58
C LYS A 301 20.23 -5.26 -19.26
N LEU A 302 19.34 -6.19 -18.90
CA LEU A 302 19.47 -7.00 -17.69
C LEU A 302 20.62 -8.03 -17.79
N GLU A 303 21.27 -8.13 -18.96
CA GLU A 303 22.41 -9.02 -19.23
C GLU A 303 22.12 -10.49 -18.87
N LEU A 304 20.86 -10.92 -19.02
CA LEU A 304 20.42 -12.26 -18.66
C LEU A 304 20.90 -13.35 -19.64
N GLY A 305 21.70 -12.97 -20.64
CA GLY A 305 22.03 -13.85 -21.78
C GLY A 305 20.84 -14.11 -22.71
N ILE A 306 19.76 -13.34 -22.55
CA ILE A 306 18.47 -13.54 -23.20
C ILE A 306 18.18 -12.38 -24.15
N TYR A 307 17.82 -12.73 -25.38
CA TYR A 307 17.22 -11.84 -26.37
C TYR A 307 15.81 -12.35 -26.68
N ILE A 308 14.85 -11.44 -26.85
CA ILE A 308 13.53 -11.79 -27.38
C ILE A 308 13.49 -11.36 -28.83
N ASP A 309 13.49 -12.34 -29.75
CA ASP A 309 13.12 -12.07 -31.13
C ASP A 309 11.58 -12.06 -31.24
N PRO A 310 10.95 -10.89 -31.52
CA PRO A 310 9.50 -10.79 -31.69
C PRO A 310 8.93 -11.74 -32.75
N ASN A 311 9.74 -12.18 -33.72
CA ASN A 311 9.31 -13.04 -34.82
C ASN A 311 9.36 -14.55 -34.50
N VAL A 312 9.94 -14.94 -33.36
CA VAL A 312 10.32 -16.34 -33.07
C VAL A 312 9.58 -16.90 -31.85
N LEU A 313 8.61 -16.18 -31.30
CA LEU A 313 8.13 -16.49 -29.97
C LEU A 313 7.38 -17.83 -29.81
N PHE A 314 6.92 -18.54 -30.86
CA PHE A 314 6.13 -19.76 -30.65
C PHE A 314 6.10 -20.72 -31.86
N ASP A 315 6.19 -22.02 -31.60
CA ASP A 315 5.66 -23.06 -32.49
C ASP A 315 4.34 -23.58 -31.87
N ILE A 316 3.21 -23.11 -32.40
CA ILE A 316 1.89 -23.54 -31.93
C ILE A 316 1.52 -24.77 -32.74
N SER A 317 1.41 -25.94 -32.10
CA SER A 317 0.65 -27.03 -32.73
C SER A 317 -0.79 -26.54 -32.91
N GLU A 318 -1.35 -26.67 -34.12
CA GLU A 318 -2.66 -26.16 -34.58
C GLU A 318 -3.90 -26.65 -33.77
N ARG A 319 -3.71 -27.20 -32.56
CA ARG A 319 -4.75 -27.58 -31.61
C ARG A 319 -4.88 -26.62 -30.42
N GLY A 320 -4.65 -25.32 -30.66
CA GLY A 320 -5.35 -24.19 -30.02
C GLY A 320 -5.27 -23.96 -28.51
N VAL A 321 -4.63 -24.80 -27.71
CA VAL A 321 -4.66 -24.69 -26.22
C VAL A 321 -3.26 -24.71 -25.60
N VAL A 322 -2.20 -24.98 -26.38
CA VAL A 322 -0.84 -25.16 -25.85
C VAL A 322 0.12 -24.16 -26.50
N SER A 323 0.82 -23.39 -25.67
CA SER A 323 1.91 -22.51 -26.09
C SER A 323 3.22 -22.92 -25.43
N GLU A 324 4.31 -22.96 -26.20
CA GLU A 324 5.69 -23.01 -25.69
C GLU A 324 6.36 -21.66 -25.96
N LEU A 325 7.01 -21.11 -24.93
CA LEU A 325 7.72 -19.84 -25.02
C LEU A 325 9.20 -20.11 -25.27
N TYR A 326 9.73 -19.58 -26.37
CA TYR A 326 11.16 -19.62 -26.68
C TYR A 326 11.78 -18.24 -26.53
N LEU A 327 13.01 -18.22 -26.03
CA LEU A 327 13.87 -17.05 -25.98
C LEU A 327 15.13 -17.34 -26.80
N ASP A 328 15.75 -16.30 -27.36
CA ASP A 328 16.98 -16.44 -28.13
C ASP A 328 18.18 -16.19 -27.23
N GLU A 329 19.11 -17.13 -27.16
CA GLU A 329 20.36 -17.00 -26.41
C GLU A 329 21.45 -16.53 -27.37
N GLY A 330 21.93 -15.28 -27.20
CA GLY A 330 22.68 -14.59 -28.25
C GLY A 330 24.08 -14.12 -27.86
N SER A 331 25.11 -14.87 -28.25
CA SER A 331 26.35 -14.28 -28.78
C SER A 331 27.05 -15.25 -29.74
N LYS A 332 26.92 -15.01 -31.07
CA LYS A 332 27.51 -15.74 -32.23
C LYS A 332 26.73 -16.90 -32.87
N GLY A 333 25.44 -17.04 -32.59
CA GLY A 333 24.53 -17.92 -33.34
C GLY A 333 23.19 -17.97 -32.63
N VAL A 334 22.09 -17.82 -33.35
CA VAL A 334 20.71 -17.88 -32.82
C VAL A 334 20.49 -19.29 -32.25
N ARG A 335 20.62 -19.44 -30.93
CA ARG A 335 20.24 -20.68 -30.24
C ARG A 335 18.94 -20.38 -29.51
N ARG A 336 17.85 -20.91 -30.05
CA ARG A 336 16.55 -20.90 -29.36
C ARG A 336 16.63 -21.78 -28.12
N VAL A 337 16.27 -21.21 -26.98
CA VAL A 337 16.19 -21.88 -25.68
C VAL A 337 14.76 -21.78 -25.19
N SER A 338 14.20 -22.89 -24.71
CA SER A 338 12.86 -22.86 -24.09
C SER A 338 12.90 -21.96 -22.86
N TYR A 339 11.86 -21.18 -22.61
CA TYR A 339 11.70 -20.43 -21.36
C TYR A 339 11.75 -21.36 -20.14
N ALA A 340 11.39 -22.64 -20.32
CA ALA A 340 11.54 -23.66 -19.29
C ALA A 340 12.99 -24.00 -18.93
N ASP A 341 13.93 -23.69 -19.82
CA ASP A 341 15.33 -24.08 -19.72
C ASP A 341 16.25 -22.89 -19.36
N ILE A 342 15.70 -21.69 -19.09
CA ILE A 342 16.50 -20.52 -18.66
C ILE A 342 16.86 -20.59 -17.18
N GLY A 343 17.93 -19.86 -16.81
CA GLY A 343 18.36 -19.72 -15.42
C GLY A 343 17.25 -19.15 -14.52
N PHE A 344 17.21 -19.64 -13.27
CA PHE A 344 16.14 -19.31 -12.32
C PHE A 344 15.95 -17.80 -12.09
N GLY A 345 17.03 -17.03 -11.97
CA GLY A 345 16.91 -15.56 -11.83
C GLY A 345 16.24 -14.89 -13.02
N ALA A 346 16.57 -15.33 -14.24
CA ALA A 346 15.99 -14.79 -15.46
C ALA A 346 14.49 -15.10 -15.58
N SER A 347 14.05 -16.28 -15.14
CA SER A 347 12.63 -16.63 -15.16
C SER A 347 11.79 -15.89 -14.13
N GLN A 348 12.38 -15.50 -13.00
CA GLN A 348 11.68 -14.74 -11.97
C GLN A 348 11.51 -13.26 -12.35
N VAL A 349 12.46 -12.69 -13.11
CA VAL A 349 12.43 -11.26 -13.47
C VAL A 349 11.58 -10.94 -14.70
N VAL A 350 11.42 -11.87 -15.66
CA VAL A 350 10.60 -11.62 -16.87
C VAL A 350 9.17 -11.18 -16.53
N PRO A 351 8.43 -11.82 -15.59
CA PRO A 351 7.13 -11.36 -15.14
C PRO A 351 7.15 -9.94 -14.56
N VAL A 352 8.21 -9.57 -13.81
CA VAL A 352 8.39 -8.23 -13.24
C VAL A 352 8.54 -7.19 -14.35
N VAL A 353 9.39 -7.48 -15.35
CA VAL A 353 9.65 -6.57 -16.47
C VAL A 353 8.38 -6.36 -17.28
N ILE A 354 7.71 -7.44 -17.67
CA ILE A 354 6.52 -7.31 -18.51
C ILE A 354 5.36 -6.66 -17.77
N GLN A 355 5.15 -6.97 -16.49
CA GLN A 355 4.12 -6.30 -15.69
C GLN A 355 4.38 -4.80 -15.61
N SER A 356 5.64 -4.40 -15.41
CA SER A 356 6.02 -2.99 -15.37
C SER A 356 5.83 -2.29 -16.72
N LEU A 357 6.19 -2.95 -17.83
CA LEU A 357 6.05 -2.39 -19.17
C LEU A 357 4.59 -2.23 -19.61
N LEU A 358 3.74 -3.18 -19.24
CA LEU A 358 2.32 -3.20 -19.60
C LEU A 358 1.42 -2.48 -18.61
N ALA A 359 1.98 -1.98 -17.50
CA ALA A 359 1.25 -1.16 -16.54
C ALA A 359 0.72 0.11 -17.21
N GLU A 360 -0.57 0.37 -17.02
CA GLU A 360 -1.27 1.54 -17.55
C GLU A 360 -0.99 2.77 -16.68
N GLU A 361 -1.15 3.97 -17.25
CA GLU A 361 -1.04 5.22 -16.51
C GLU A 361 -1.96 5.22 -15.28
N ASN A 362 -1.52 5.84 -14.18
CA ASN A 362 -2.21 5.88 -12.88
C ASN A 362 -2.32 4.54 -12.12
N SER A 363 -1.83 3.43 -12.68
CA SER A 363 -1.77 2.16 -11.96
C SER A 363 -0.75 2.16 -10.82
N LEU A 364 -0.99 1.33 -9.81
CA LEU A 364 -0.04 1.05 -8.74
C LEU A 364 0.47 -0.38 -8.90
N VAL A 365 1.73 -0.52 -9.29
CA VAL A 365 2.40 -1.82 -9.41
C VAL A 365 3.11 -2.14 -8.09
N ILE A 366 2.57 -3.11 -7.36
CA ILE A 366 3.16 -3.64 -6.13
C ILE A 366 4.05 -4.83 -6.47
N ILE A 367 5.31 -4.80 -6.08
CA ILE A 367 6.29 -5.85 -6.40
C ILE A 367 7.03 -6.26 -5.14
N GLU A 368 6.92 -7.53 -4.77
CA GLU A 368 7.71 -8.06 -3.65
C GLU A 368 9.02 -8.67 -4.15
N GLN A 369 10.13 -8.24 -3.59
CA GLN A 369 11.49 -8.75 -3.79
C GLN A 369 11.81 -9.00 -5.28
N PRO A 370 11.75 -7.98 -6.15
CA PRO A 370 12.06 -8.13 -7.58
C PRO A 370 13.51 -8.54 -7.86
N GLU A 371 14.41 -8.34 -6.89
CA GLU A 371 15.84 -8.63 -6.99
C GLU A 371 16.23 -10.09 -6.79
N LEU A 372 15.31 -10.94 -6.28
CA LEU A 372 15.66 -12.30 -5.89
C LEU A 372 16.29 -13.07 -7.06
N HIS A 373 17.42 -13.71 -6.78
CA HIS A 373 18.19 -14.50 -7.74
C HIS A 373 18.80 -13.72 -8.92
N LEU A 374 18.80 -12.39 -8.87
CA LEU A 374 19.45 -11.53 -9.87
C LEU A 374 20.84 -11.08 -9.45
N HIS A 375 21.73 -10.99 -10.43
CA HIS A 375 23.02 -10.35 -10.26
C HIS A 375 22.85 -8.86 -9.90
N PRO A 376 23.69 -8.26 -9.04
CA PRO A 376 23.70 -6.84 -8.69
C PRO A 376 23.49 -5.86 -9.86
N SER A 377 24.17 -6.09 -10.99
CA SER A 377 24.03 -5.22 -12.17
C SER A 377 22.61 -5.21 -12.72
N ALA A 378 21.92 -6.36 -12.75
CA ALA A 378 20.54 -6.48 -13.21
C ALA A 378 19.57 -5.80 -12.23
N GLN A 379 19.83 -5.84 -10.93
CA GLN A 379 19.02 -5.13 -9.93
C GLN A 379 19.05 -3.61 -10.16
N ALA A 380 20.22 -3.05 -10.52
CA ALA A 380 20.33 -1.64 -10.90
C ALA A 380 19.57 -1.33 -12.21
N VAL A 381 19.55 -2.26 -13.17
CA VAL A 381 18.76 -2.07 -14.40
C VAL A 381 17.26 -2.04 -14.10
N LEU A 382 16.78 -2.83 -13.14
CA LEU A 382 15.37 -2.76 -12.69
C LEU A 382 15.00 -1.38 -12.14
N ALA A 383 15.88 -0.75 -11.35
CA ALA A 383 15.64 0.62 -10.89
C ALA A 383 15.45 1.60 -12.06
N ASP A 384 16.23 1.45 -13.14
CA ASP A 384 16.07 2.28 -14.34
C ASP A 384 14.74 2.00 -15.07
N LEU A 385 14.27 0.75 -15.06
CA LEU A 385 12.96 0.38 -15.62
C LEU A 385 11.83 1.04 -14.83
N PHE A 386 11.89 0.99 -13.50
CA PHE A 386 10.89 1.61 -12.65
C PHE A 386 10.85 3.13 -12.83
N ILE A 387 12.02 3.79 -12.92
CA ILE A 387 12.10 5.22 -13.26
C ILE A 387 11.44 5.53 -14.60
N LYS A 388 11.75 4.73 -15.63
CA LYS A 388 11.18 4.96 -16.95
C LYS A 388 9.66 4.88 -16.90
N LYS A 389 9.12 3.84 -16.27
CA LYS A 389 7.67 3.62 -16.20
C LYS A 389 6.98 4.57 -15.23
N SER A 390 7.69 5.06 -14.21
CA SER A 390 7.15 6.07 -13.32
C SER A 390 6.95 7.42 -14.01
N ASN A 391 7.84 7.75 -14.94
CA ASN A 391 7.67 8.92 -15.82
C ASN A 391 6.50 8.77 -16.80
N ASP A 392 6.04 7.53 -17.08
CA ASP A 392 4.81 7.26 -17.84
C ASP A 392 3.54 7.29 -16.96
N GLY A 393 3.65 7.76 -15.70
CA GLY A 393 2.54 7.90 -14.76
C GLY A 393 2.19 6.62 -13.97
N VAL A 394 3.05 5.60 -13.99
CA VAL A 394 2.90 4.38 -13.16
C VAL A 394 3.48 4.63 -11.77
N ARG A 395 2.81 4.19 -10.71
CA ARG A 395 3.39 4.20 -9.36
C ARG A 395 3.89 2.82 -8.98
N PHE A 396 5.01 2.76 -8.28
CA PHE A 396 5.59 1.51 -7.78
C PHE A 396 5.59 1.46 -6.26
N LEU A 397 5.16 0.34 -5.68
CA LEU A 397 5.38 -0.01 -4.28
C LEU A 397 6.19 -1.29 -4.24
N ILE A 398 7.47 -1.18 -3.87
CA ILE A 398 8.43 -2.28 -3.98
C ILE A 398 8.92 -2.67 -2.60
N GLU A 399 8.59 -3.88 -2.15
CA GLU A 399 9.28 -4.49 -1.00
C GLU A 399 10.62 -5.03 -1.48
N THR A 400 11.73 -4.55 -0.92
CA THR A 400 13.07 -4.94 -1.37
C THR A 400 14.08 -4.92 -0.23
N HIS A 401 15.11 -5.73 -0.37
CA HIS A 401 16.31 -5.73 0.45
C HIS A 401 17.56 -5.39 -0.38
N SER A 402 17.37 -4.95 -1.63
CA SER A 402 18.46 -4.67 -2.55
C SER A 402 19.14 -3.34 -2.26
N GLU A 403 20.38 -3.40 -1.80
CA GLU A 403 21.27 -2.24 -1.75
C GLU A 403 21.52 -1.65 -3.15
N HIS A 404 21.65 -2.51 -4.16
CA HIS A 404 21.93 -2.08 -5.53
C HIS A 404 20.79 -1.30 -6.18
N LEU A 405 19.54 -1.61 -5.83
CA LEU A 405 18.37 -0.87 -6.28
C LEU A 405 18.39 0.54 -5.69
N ILE A 406 18.59 0.67 -4.37
CA ILE A 406 18.63 2.00 -3.74
C ILE A 406 19.85 2.82 -4.21
N LEU A 407 21.04 2.24 -4.24
CA LEU A 407 22.24 2.92 -4.75
C LEU A 407 22.07 3.40 -6.19
N ARG A 408 21.34 2.64 -7.02
CA ARG A 408 21.04 3.08 -8.38
C ARG A 408 20.10 4.27 -8.38
N LEU A 409 19.03 4.28 -7.59
CA LEU A 409 18.11 5.41 -7.49
C LEU A 409 18.81 6.66 -6.96
N GLN A 410 19.62 6.56 -5.90
CA GLN A 410 20.43 7.66 -5.40
C GLN A 410 21.36 8.22 -6.49
N ARG A 411 22.02 7.33 -7.25
CA ARG A 411 22.83 7.75 -8.40
C ARG A 411 22.02 8.47 -9.49
N ARG A 412 20.75 8.11 -9.69
CA ARG A 412 19.86 8.77 -10.66
C ARG A 412 19.38 10.13 -10.16
N ILE A 413 19.18 10.30 -8.86
CA ILE A 413 18.93 11.59 -8.22
C ILE A 413 20.15 12.51 -8.37
N ARG A 414 21.37 12.05 -8.01
CA ARG A 414 22.63 12.80 -8.22
C ARG A 414 22.84 13.28 -9.65
N LYS A 415 22.36 12.50 -10.61
CA LYS A 415 22.44 12.80 -12.04
C LYS A 415 21.25 13.61 -12.58
N GLN A 416 20.34 14.05 -11.69
CA GLN A 416 19.14 14.81 -12.03
C GLN A 416 18.24 14.11 -13.05
N VAL A 417 18.21 12.77 -13.02
CA VAL A 417 17.30 11.97 -13.87
C VAL A 417 15.91 11.90 -13.26
N ILE A 418 15.82 11.87 -11.93
CA ILE A 418 14.60 11.99 -11.14
C ILE A 418 14.87 12.96 -9.99
N PRO A 419 13.87 13.73 -9.52
CA PRO A 419 13.99 14.50 -8.30
C PRO A 419 13.91 13.59 -7.06
N PRO A 420 14.49 13.99 -5.91
CA PRO A 420 14.34 13.26 -4.66
C PRO A 420 12.88 13.08 -4.25
N SER A 421 12.01 14.04 -4.63
CA SER A 421 10.58 14.00 -4.33
C SER A 421 9.85 12.81 -4.93
N ASP A 422 10.37 12.17 -5.99
CA ASP A 422 9.73 11.03 -6.65
C ASP A 422 10.02 9.69 -5.95
N LEU A 423 10.98 9.68 -5.03
CA LEU A 423 11.36 8.53 -4.24
C LEU A 423 10.83 8.68 -2.81
N PHE A 424 10.16 7.64 -2.32
CA PHE A 424 9.79 7.52 -0.91
C PHE A 424 10.33 6.21 -0.36
N VAL A 425 11.10 6.28 0.73
CA VAL A 425 11.72 5.11 1.35
C VAL A 425 11.16 4.94 2.74
N ILE A 426 10.61 3.75 3.02
CA ILE A 426 10.00 3.41 4.29
C ILE A 426 10.78 2.26 4.89
N TYR A 427 11.20 2.40 6.14
CA TYR A 427 11.76 1.32 6.92
C TYR A 427 10.76 0.87 8.00
N VAL A 428 10.39 -0.41 7.97
CA VAL A 428 9.46 -0.99 8.95
C VAL A 428 10.25 -1.70 10.05
N THR A 429 10.08 -1.23 11.29
CA THR A 429 10.58 -1.87 12.51
C THR A 429 9.45 -2.56 13.26
N ARG A 430 9.80 -3.50 14.14
CA ARG A 430 8.84 -4.08 15.09
C ARG A 430 9.36 -4.00 16.50
N ARG A 431 8.62 -3.32 17.39
CA ARG A 431 8.95 -3.17 18.82
C ARG A 431 7.72 -3.43 19.66
N GLY A 432 7.86 -4.22 20.73
CA GLY A 432 6.73 -4.52 21.63
C GLY A 432 5.56 -5.24 20.95
N GLY A 433 5.79 -5.96 19.86
CA GLY A 433 4.74 -6.62 19.06
C GLY A 433 4.11 -5.73 17.98
N GLU A 434 4.29 -4.42 18.05
CA GLU A 434 3.76 -3.42 17.11
C GLU A 434 4.74 -3.14 15.98
N SER A 435 4.21 -2.97 14.76
CA SER A 435 4.99 -2.54 13.60
C SER A 435 4.96 -1.02 13.50
N ARG A 436 6.12 -0.38 13.30
CA ARG A 436 6.24 1.07 13.11
C ARG A 436 6.98 1.36 11.82
N CYS A 437 6.42 2.26 11.02
CA CYS A 437 7.03 2.75 9.79
C CYS A 437 7.85 4.00 10.11
N HIS A 438 9.03 4.09 9.51
CA HIS A 438 9.92 5.25 9.56
C HIS A 438 10.21 5.67 8.13
N SER A 439 9.82 6.89 7.77
CA SER A 439 10.18 7.49 6.49
C SER A 439 11.62 7.97 6.51
N LEU A 440 12.39 7.61 5.48
CA LEU A 440 13.77 8.04 5.32
C LEU A 440 13.84 9.10 4.22
N GLN A 441 14.27 10.30 4.60
CA GLN A 441 14.37 11.44 3.71
C GLN A 441 15.69 11.43 2.95
N LEU A 442 15.63 11.90 1.70
CA LEU A 442 16.81 12.12 0.87
C LEU A 442 17.00 13.61 0.63
N ASP A 443 18.25 14.04 0.54
CA ASP A 443 18.61 15.38 0.10
C ASP A 443 18.62 15.52 -1.44
N GLU A 444 18.95 16.72 -1.93
CA GLU A 444 19.05 17.02 -3.37
C GLU A 444 20.19 16.26 -4.08
N GLU A 445 21.16 15.75 -3.32
CA GLU A 445 22.23 14.88 -3.82
C GLU A 445 21.85 13.39 -3.69
N GLY A 446 20.62 13.08 -3.29
CA GLY A 446 20.15 11.70 -3.13
C GLY A 446 20.85 10.95 -2.01
N ASP A 447 21.48 11.62 -1.06
CA ASP A 447 21.98 11.03 0.17
C ASP A 447 20.89 11.01 1.24
N PHE A 448 20.92 9.99 2.11
CA PHE A 448 19.98 9.90 3.21
C PHE A 448 20.34 10.89 4.31
N ILE A 449 19.35 11.67 4.73
CA ILE A 449 19.48 12.62 5.84
C ILE A 449 19.36 11.88 7.18
N ASP A 450 18.50 10.87 7.21
CA ASP A 450 18.21 10.05 8.38
C ASP A 450 19.11 8.82 8.42
N ASP A 451 19.49 8.40 9.63
CA ASP A 451 20.19 7.13 9.84
C ASP A 451 19.26 5.95 9.58
N TRP A 452 19.80 4.87 9.01
CA TRP A 452 19.06 3.63 8.81
C TRP A 452 18.75 2.95 10.15
N PRO A 453 17.47 2.70 10.48
CA PRO A 453 17.13 2.03 11.73
C PRO A 453 17.79 0.66 11.84
N GLU A 454 18.21 0.32 13.06
CA GLU A 454 18.82 -0.97 13.41
C GLU A 454 20.10 -1.33 12.64
N GLY A 455 20.79 -0.35 12.03
CA GLY A 455 22.07 -0.58 11.35
C GLY A 455 21.96 -1.41 10.07
N PHE A 456 20.78 -1.43 9.41
CA PHE A 456 20.47 -2.36 8.32
C PHE A 456 21.50 -2.43 7.19
N PHE A 457 22.10 -1.30 6.78
CA PHE A 457 23.21 -1.28 5.80
C PHE A 457 24.59 -1.19 6.44
N GLU A 458 24.67 -0.88 7.73
CA GLU A 458 25.94 -0.81 8.47
C GLU A 458 26.46 -2.19 8.83
N ASP A 459 25.57 -3.17 9.05
CA ASP A 459 25.94 -4.53 9.46
C ASP A 459 26.84 -5.20 8.41
N GLY A 460 26.59 -5.01 7.11
CA GLY A 460 27.44 -5.54 6.04
C GLY A 460 28.85 -4.93 6.00
N PHE A 461 28.98 -3.64 6.33
CA PHE A 461 30.28 -2.98 6.49
C PHE A 461 31.00 -3.45 7.76
N LYS A 462 30.28 -3.65 8.88
CA LYS A 462 30.85 -4.22 10.11
C LYS A 462 31.29 -5.68 9.94
N GLU A 463 30.59 -6.47 9.12
CA GLU A 463 30.99 -7.85 8.77
C GLU A 463 32.21 -7.89 7.84
N MET A 464 32.32 -6.95 6.88
CA MET A 464 33.47 -6.87 5.98
C MET A 464 34.74 -6.36 6.68
N PHE A 465 34.57 -5.50 7.66
CA PHE A 465 35.64 -4.91 8.45
C PHE A 465 35.39 -5.27 9.91
N ASP A 466 35.83 -6.46 10.31
CA ASP A 466 35.80 -7.02 11.66
C ASP A 466 36.49 -6.04 12.65
N LEU A 467 35.80 -4.96 13.01
CA LEU A 467 36.33 -3.81 13.74
C LEU A 467 36.13 -3.95 15.26
N GLU A 468 35.71 -5.13 15.73
CA GLU A 468 35.55 -5.41 17.16
C GLU A 468 36.84 -5.83 17.89
N VAL A 469 38.04 -5.79 17.27
CA VAL A 469 39.29 -6.22 17.95
C VAL A 469 40.39 -5.15 18.12
N LEU A 470 40.23 -3.91 17.65
CA LEU A 470 41.35 -2.93 17.73
C LEU A 470 41.20 -1.78 18.74
N HIS A 471 40.17 -1.78 19.60
CA HIS A 471 39.99 -0.71 20.59
C HIS A 471 40.51 -1.00 22.02
N GLU A 472 41.07 -2.18 22.31
CA GLU A 472 41.64 -2.47 23.65
C GLU A 472 43.18 -2.47 23.74
N SER A 473 43.92 -2.20 22.65
CA SER A 473 45.40 -2.26 22.65
C SER A 473 46.12 -0.92 22.51
N SER A 474 45.43 0.23 22.52
CA SER A 474 46.08 1.55 22.33
C SER A 474 46.02 2.50 23.53
N THR A 475 45.60 2.03 24.72
CA THR A 475 45.44 2.88 25.92
C THR A 475 46.46 2.63 27.05
N ILE A 476 47.55 1.89 26.81
CA ILE A 476 48.62 1.73 27.82
C ILE A 476 49.97 2.12 27.20
N GLU A 477 50.18 3.40 26.90
CA GLU A 477 51.54 3.95 26.79
C GLU A 477 51.61 5.49 26.86
N LYS A 478 50.88 6.13 27.80
CA LYS A 478 51.15 7.54 28.16
C LYS A 478 50.79 7.85 29.62
N ASP A 479 51.62 7.37 30.54
CA ASP A 479 51.85 7.88 31.90
C ASP A 479 53.26 7.37 32.27
N GLU A 480 54.27 8.10 32.74
CA GLU A 480 54.51 9.47 33.15
C GLU A 480 56.04 9.67 32.97
N LYS A 481 56.50 10.86 32.60
CA LYS A 481 57.89 11.28 32.86
C LYS A 481 57.93 12.13 34.14
N PRO A 482 58.98 12.01 34.96
CA PRO A 482 58.99 12.54 36.32
C PRO A 482 59.32 14.04 36.32
N SER A 483 58.71 14.79 37.24
CA SER A 483 59.15 16.13 37.63
C SER A 483 59.81 16.08 39.01
N GLU A 484 61.03 16.61 39.08
CA GLU A 484 61.67 17.14 40.30
C GLU A 484 60.85 18.27 40.94
#